data_AF-A0A8T4TST9-F1
#
_entry.id   AF-A0A8T4TST9-F1
#
_cell.length_a   1.000
_cell.length_b   1.000
_cell.length_c   1.000
_cell.angle_alpha   90.00
_cell.angle_beta   90.00
_cell.angle_gamma   90.00
#
_symmetry.space_group_name_H-M   'P 1'
#
loop_
_entity.id
_entity.type
_entity.pdbx_description
1 polymer ?
#
loop_
_entity_poly.entity_id
_entity_poly.type
_entity_poly.pdbx_seq_one_letter_code
_entity_poly.pdbx_strand_id
1 'polypeptide(L)'
;MISKIFGLIDLIAAVLLLLAGFDIVFTGLFVLFLLILLGKSLIFITSWASWVDLVAVLMMALVLIDIYSFLNVLVVLWLLQKGIISLFS
;
A
#
# COMPACT_ATOMS: atom_id res chain seq x y z
N MET A 1 8.78 -11.25 -13.82
CA MET A 1 8.35 -12.06 -12.65
C MET A 1 8.38 -11.25 -11.36
N ILE A 2 9.48 -10.56 -11.06
CA ILE A 2 9.59 -9.67 -9.89
C ILE A 2 8.53 -8.54 -9.93
N SER A 3 8.27 -7.93 -11.11
CA SER A 3 7.20 -6.94 -11.31
C SER A 3 5.83 -7.43 -10.83
N LYS A 4 5.48 -8.67 -11.18
CA LYS A 4 4.21 -9.29 -10.81
C LYS A 4 4.07 -9.52 -9.30
N ILE A 5 5.16 -9.89 -8.62
CA ILE A 5 5.17 -10.04 -7.15
C ILE A 5 4.94 -8.68 -6.49
N PHE A 6 5.61 -7.64 -6.97
CA PHE A 6 5.38 -6.28 -6.47
C PHE A 6 3.97 -5.77 -6.75
N GLY A 7 3.39 -6.12 -7.90
CA GLY A 7 1.99 -5.79 -8.21
C GLY A 7 1.00 -6.48 -7.26
N LEU A 8 1.23 -7.75 -6.94
CA LEU A 8 0.46 -8.49 -5.95
C LEU A 8 0.56 -7.86 -4.55
N ILE A 9 1.76 -7.44 -4.14
CA ILE A 9 1.95 -6.75 -2.85
C ILE A 9 1.14 -5.46 -2.79
N ASP A 10 1.18 -4.65 -3.86
CA ASP A 10 0.46 -3.37 -3.94
C ASP A 10 -1.06 -3.59 -3.88
N LEU A 11 -1.56 -4.63 -4.56
CA LEU A 11 -2.98 -5.01 -4.50
C LEU A 11 -3.42 -5.45 -3.10
N ILE A 12 -2.63 -6.28 -2.43
CA ILE A 12 -2.97 -6.75 -1.09
C ILE A 12 -2.95 -5.57 -0.11
N ALA A 13 -1.95 -4.68 -0.21
CA ALA A 13 -1.91 -3.46 0.61
C ALA A 13 -3.12 -2.55 0.36
N ALA A 14 -3.57 -2.43 -0.90
CA ALA A 14 -4.78 -1.67 -1.22
C ALA A 14 -6.03 -2.29 -0.58
N VAL A 15 -6.17 -3.62 -0.62
CA VAL A 15 -7.28 -4.33 0.02
C VAL A 15 -7.24 -4.14 1.53
N LEU A 16 -6.06 -4.22 2.16
CA LEU A 16 -5.92 -3.97 3.60
C LEU A 16 -6.34 -2.54 3.96
N LEU A 17 -5.86 -1.52 3.23
CA LEU A 17 -6.27 -0.14 3.44
C LEU A 17 -7.79 0.08 3.22
N LEU A 18 -8.38 -0.62 2.26
CA LEU A 18 -9.83 -0.58 2.02
C LEU A 18 -10.60 -1.18 3.20
N LEU A 19 -10.19 -2.36 3.68
CA LEU A 19 -10.80 -3.04 4.83
C LEU A 19 -10.70 -2.21 6.10
N ALA A 20 -9.58 -1.52 6.31
CA ALA A 20 -9.42 -0.58 7.41
C ALA A 20 -10.44 0.56 7.35
N GLY A 21 -10.84 1.01 6.15
CA GLY A 21 -11.92 1.99 5.98
C GLY A 21 -13.30 1.52 6.45
N PHE A 22 -13.49 0.22 6.71
CA PHE A 22 -14.69 -0.38 7.29
C PHE A 22 -14.46 -0.82 8.74
N ASP A 23 -13.45 -0.28 9.42
CA ASP A 23 -13.03 -0.65 10.78
C ASP A 23 -12.59 -2.12 10.92
N ILE A 24 -12.25 -2.80 9.82
CA ILE A 24 -11.73 -4.17 9.82
C ILE A 24 -10.21 -4.11 9.72
N VAL A 25 -9.54 -4.01 10.87
CA VAL A 25 -8.07 -3.88 10.94
C VAL A 25 -7.43 -5.17 11.47
N PHE A 26 -6.65 -5.83 10.61
CA PHE A 26 -5.78 -6.94 11.00
C PHE A 26 -4.39 -6.41 11.35
N THR A 27 -4.19 -5.92 12.57
CA THR A 27 -2.99 -5.18 12.99
C THR A 27 -1.67 -5.86 12.60
N GLY A 28 -1.55 -7.17 12.81
CA GLY A 28 -0.33 -7.92 12.45
C GLY A 28 -0.05 -7.95 10.95
N LEU A 29 -1.08 -8.15 10.13
CA LEU A 29 -0.99 -8.10 8.66
C LEU A 29 -0.67 -6.68 8.17
N PHE A 30 -1.28 -5.67 8.80
CA PHE A 30 -1.05 -4.27 8.49
C PHE A 30 0.40 -3.86 8.70
N VAL A 31 0.97 -4.19 9.87
CA VAL A 31 2.37 -3.89 10.19
C VAL A 31 3.31 -4.63 9.22
N LEU A 32 3.02 -5.89 8.88
CA LEU A 32 3.81 -6.64 7.91
C LEU A 32 3.85 -5.94 6.54
N PHE A 33 2.69 -5.58 6.00
CA PHE A 33 2.62 -4.94 4.68
C PHE A 33 3.18 -3.51 4.67
N LEU A 34 3.02 -2.78 5.77
CA LEU A 34 3.66 -1.48 5.96
C LEU A 34 5.19 -1.61 5.86
N LEU A 35 5.80 -2.58 6.55
CA LEU A 35 7.24 -2.80 6.50
C LEU A 35 7.72 -3.25 5.10
N ILE A 36 6.94 -4.11 4.42
CA ILE A 36 7.25 -4.55 3.06
C ILE A 36 7.23 -3.37 2.08
N LEU A 37 6.18 -2.55 2.10
CA LEU A 37 6.07 -1.37 1.24
C LEU A 37 7.15 -0.34 1.56
N LEU A 38 7.47 -0.13 2.85
CA LEU A 38 8.55 0.75 3.25
C LEU A 38 9.89 0.27 2.68
N GLY A 39 10.22 -1.01 2.88
CA GLY A 39 11.44 -1.60 2.33
C GLY A 39 11.52 -1.48 0.81
N LYS A 40 10.43 -1.81 0.11
CA LYS A 40 10.32 -1.65 -1.35
C LYS A 40 10.54 -0.19 -1.77
N SER A 41 9.91 0.75 -1.09
CA SER A 41 10.00 2.18 -1.41
C SER A 41 11.40 2.75 -1.24
N LEU A 42 12.14 2.27 -0.23
CA LEU A 42 13.52 2.66 0.03
C LEU A 42 14.47 2.09 -1.04
N ILE A 43 14.26 0.85 -1.45
CA ILE A 43 15.06 0.22 -2.52
C ILE A 43 14.90 0.97 -3.85
N PHE A 44 13.68 1.44 -4.15
CA PHE A 44 13.36 2.08 -5.43
C PHE A 44 13.15 3.60 -5.32
N ILE A 45 13.77 4.27 -4.34
CA ILE A 45 13.48 5.67 -3.99
C ILE A 45 13.64 6.69 -5.14
N THR A 46 14.45 6.35 -6.14
CA THR A 46 14.66 7.17 -7.35
C THR A 46 13.52 7.05 -8.37
N SER A 47 12.62 6.09 -8.22
CA SER A 47 11.52 5.84 -9.14
C SER A 47 10.28 6.64 -8.76
N TRP A 48 9.51 7.10 -9.75
CA TRP A 48 8.25 7.79 -9.45
C TRP A 48 7.23 6.88 -8.75
N ALA A 49 7.29 5.58 -9.05
CA ALA A 49 6.42 4.58 -8.46
C ALA A 49 6.63 4.38 -6.95
N SER A 50 7.84 4.59 -6.42
CA SER A 50 8.11 4.40 -4.98
C SER A 50 7.50 5.47 -4.09
N TRP A 51 7.24 6.67 -4.64
CA TRP A 51 6.56 7.73 -3.89
C TRP A 51 5.14 7.33 -3.51
N VAL A 52 4.46 6.58 -4.38
CA VAL A 52 3.14 6.01 -4.09
C VAL A 52 3.22 5.03 -2.92
N ASP A 53 4.27 4.21 -2.88
CA ASP A 53 4.49 3.26 -1.78
C ASP A 53 4.74 3.98 -0.46
N LEU A 54 5.52 5.08 -0.46
CA LEU A 54 5.73 5.91 0.74
C LEU A 54 4.45 6.56 1.25
N VAL A 55 3.62 7.08 0.34
CA VAL A 55 2.33 7.67 0.70
C VAL A 55 1.41 6.59 1.30
N ALA A 56 1.39 5.39 0.72
CA ALA A 56 0.66 4.25 1.26
C ALA A 56 1.15 3.85 2.65
N VAL A 57 2.47 3.80 2.87
CA VAL A 57 3.07 3.54 4.19
C VAL A 57 2.62 4.57 5.23
N LEU A 58 2.63 5.86 4.87
CA LEU A 58 2.15 6.93 5.75
C LEU A 58 0.67 6.76 6.10
N MET A 59 -0.19 6.49 5.11
CA MET A 59 -1.61 6.26 5.37
C MET A 59 -1.84 5.00 6.22
N MET A 60 -1.08 3.93 5.98
CA MET A 60 -1.17 2.73 6.80
C MET A 60 -0.74 2.98 8.25
N ALA A 61 0.28 3.80 8.47
CA ALA A 61 0.71 4.21 9.80
C ALA A 61 -0.35 5.05 10.53
N LEU A 62 -1.04 5.95 9.82
CA LEU A 62 -2.15 6.74 10.36
C LEU A 62 -3.32 5.85 10.79
N VAL A 63 -3.67 4.87 9.96
CA VAL A 63 -4.71 3.88 10.30
C VAL A 63 -4.34 3.10 11.57
N LEU A 64 -3.07 2.74 11.77
CA LEU A 64 -2.63 2.03 12.98
C LEU A 64 -2.80 2.84 14.28
N ILE A 65 -2.94 4.17 14.18
CA ILE A 65 -3.22 5.06 15.32
C ILE A 65 -4.67 5.59 15.29
N ASP A 66 -5.58 4.86 14.61
CA ASP A 66 -7.00 5.17 14.45
C ASP A 66 -7.31 6.54 13.80
N ILE A 67 -6.42 6.99 12.91
CA ILE A 67 -6.67 8.18 12.07
C ILE A 67 -7.12 7.74 10.69
N TYR A 68 -8.42 7.85 10.44
CA TYR A 68 -9.04 7.56 9.15
C TYR A 68 -9.28 8.86 8.37
N SER A 69 -8.76 8.93 7.15
CA SER A 69 -8.92 10.09 6.27
C SER A 69 -9.56 9.66 4.95
N PHE A 70 -10.33 10.56 4.33
CA PHE A 70 -10.80 10.39 2.95
C PHE A 70 -9.63 10.15 1.97
N LEU A 71 -8.43 10.66 2.29
CA LEU A 71 -7.22 10.40 1.52
C LEU A 71 -6.85 8.92 1.43
N ASN A 72 -7.26 8.08 2.40
CA ASN A 72 -7.02 6.64 2.35
C ASN A 72 -7.67 6.01 1.11
N VAL A 73 -8.87 6.46 0.73
CA VAL A 73 -9.58 5.95 -0.46
C VAL A 73 -8.82 6.28 -1.74
N LEU A 74 -8.25 7.49 -1.85
CA LEU A 74 -7.44 7.88 -3.00
C LEU A 74 -6.18 7.02 -3.11
N VAL A 75 -5.53 6.74 -1.97
CA VAL A 75 -4.33 5.89 -1.92
C VAL A 75 -4.66 4.44 -2.27
N VAL A 76 -5.80 3.92 -1.83
CA VAL A 76 -6.30 2.60 -2.24
C VAL A 76 -6.44 2.52 -3.75
N LEU A 77 -7.13 3.48 -4.37
CA LEU A 77 -7.31 3.52 -5.83
C LEU A 77 -5.96 3.58 -6.56
N TRP A 78 -5.01 4.34 -6.02
CA TRP A 78 -3.69 4.49 -6.63
C TRP A 78 -2.87 3.20 -6.56
N LEU A 79 -2.89 2.51 -5.41
CA LEU A 79 -2.26 1.19 -5.23
C LEU A 79 -2.92 0.13 -6.12
N LEU A 80 -4.25 0.15 -6.26
CA LEU A 80 -4.96 -0.75 -7.17
C LEU A 80 -4.52 -0.54 -8.62
N GLN A 81 -4.52 0.70 -9.09
CA GLN A 81 -4.06 1.04 -10.44
C GLN A 81 -2.63 0.56 -10.67
N LYS A 82 -1.71 0.89 -9.76
CA LYS A 82 -0.30 0.50 -9.85
C LYS A 82 -0.11 -1.01 -9.81
N GLY A 83 -0.82 -1.70 -8.92
CA GLY A 83 -0.77 -3.15 -8.77
C GLY A 83 -1.25 -3.87 -10.04
N ILE A 84 -2.36 -3.41 -10.61
CA ILE A 84 -2.89 -3.93 -11.89
C ILE A 84 -1.86 -3.74 -13.01
N ILE A 85 -1.32 -2.53 -13.20
CA ILE A 85 -0.33 -2.25 -14.25
C ILE A 85 0.89 -3.17 -14.12
N SER A 86 1.38 -3.37 -12.89
CA SER A 86 2.57 -4.20 -12.62
C SER A 86 2.35 -5.70 -12.88
N LEU A 87 1.10 -6.18 -12.86
CA LEU A 87 0.77 -7.57 -13.22
C LEU A 87 0.80 -7.82 -14.73
N PHE A 88 0.48 -6.79 -15.52
CA PHE A 88 0.42 -6.86 -16.98
C PHE A 88 1.74 -6.50 -17.68
N SER A 89 2.69 -5.88 -16.96
CA SER A 89 4.07 -5.62 -17.43
C SER A 89 5.04 -6.77 -17.11
#